data_AF-A0A1G6LFQ5-F1
#
_entry.id   AF-A0A1G6LFQ5-F1
#
_cell.length_a   1.000
_cell.length_b   1.000
_cell.length_c   1.000
_cell.angle_alpha   90.00
_cell.angle_beta   90.00
_cell.angle_gamma   90.00
#
_symmetry.space_group_name_H-M   'P 1'
#
loop_
_entity.id
_entity.type
_entity.pdbx_description
1 polymer ?
#
loop_
_entity_poly.entity_id
_entity_poly.type
_entity_poly.pdbx_seq_one_letter_code
_entity_poly.pdbx_strand_id
1 'polypeptide(L)'
;MFPVAAVRWSGAGCLVAPLLLLGLIVGVVVQDVFDGMRLITDVGWVAGFLISAVLIQSVGRRLNRQSNRHTLYDSPMQNYWWLAFVCAILAAGIVLLTRLPG
;
A
#
# COMPACT_ATOMS: atom_id res chain seq x y z
N MET A 1 33.16 -11.49 1.68
CA MET A 1 31.93 -11.29 0.89
C MET A 1 30.89 -10.74 1.84
N PHE A 2 30.46 -9.50 1.66
CA PHE A 2 29.30 -8.98 2.39
C PHE A 2 28.11 -9.86 2.05
N PRO A 3 27.35 -10.38 3.02
CA PRO A 3 26.08 -11.00 2.69
C PRO A 3 25.22 -9.89 2.10
N VAL A 4 25.13 -9.83 0.78
CA VAL A 4 24.08 -9.10 0.10
C VAL A 4 22.82 -9.70 0.70
N ALA A 5 22.13 -8.92 1.53
CA ALA A 5 20.96 -9.36 2.26
C ALA A 5 19.99 -9.93 1.22
N ALA A 6 20.02 -11.25 1.06
CA ALA A 6 19.10 -11.96 0.21
C ALA A 6 17.77 -11.67 0.85
N VAL A 7 17.02 -10.75 0.24
CA VAL A 7 15.77 -10.24 0.78
C VAL A 7 14.96 -11.47 1.19
N ARG A 8 14.76 -11.69 2.50
CA ARG A 8 14.01 -12.85 2.97
C ARG A 8 12.55 -12.47 2.92
N TRP A 9 11.87 -13.04 1.93
CA TRP A 9 10.42 -12.99 1.84
C TRP A 9 9.92 -14.30 2.45
N SER A 10 9.11 -14.22 3.49
CA SER A 10 8.22 -15.34 3.76
C SER A 10 7.24 -15.46 2.59
N GLY A 11 6.78 -16.67 2.26
CA GLY A 11 5.79 -16.87 1.20
C GLY A 11 4.48 -16.09 1.39
N ALA A 12 4.23 -15.51 2.57
CA ALA A 12 3.13 -14.59 2.80
C ALA A 12 3.52 -13.11 2.68
N GLY A 13 4.81 -12.77 2.85
CA GLY A 13 5.34 -11.41 2.62
C GLY A 13 5.17 -10.96 1.16
N CYS A 14 5.12 -11.89 0.21
CA CYS A 14 4.79 -11.58 -1.18
C CYS A 14 3.34 -11.09 -1.37
N LEU A 15 2.44 -11.28 -0.40
CA LEU A 15 1.05 -10.78 -0.45
C LEU A 15 0.96 -9.26 -0.33
N VAL A 16 2.01 -8.58 0.15
CA VAL A 16 2.03 -7.11 0.22
C VAL A 16 1.91 -6.49 -1.17
N ALA A 17 2.60 -7.03 -2.18
CA ALA A 17 2.55 -6.52 -3.55
C ALA A 17 1.15 -6.62 -4.20
N PRO A 18 0.45 -7.78 -4.23
CA PRO A 18 -0.91 -7.87 -4.76
C PRO A 18 -1.91 -7.06 -3.92
N LEU A 19 -1.72 -6.93 -2.59
CA LEU A 19 -2.58 -6.08 -1.76
C LEU A 19 -2.41 -4.59 -2.09
N LEU A 20 -1.20 -4.11 -2.38
CA LEU A 20 -0.98 -2.76 -2.87
C LEU A 20 -1.55 -2.55 -4.28
N LEU A 21 -1.39 -3.54 -5.16
CA LEU A 21 -1.99 -3.56 -6.49
C LEU A 21 -3.52 -3.45 -6.44
N LEU A 22 -4.16 -4.09 -5.46
CA LEU A 22 -5.60 -3.94 -5.21
C LEU A 22 -5.98 -2.47 -4.95
N GLY A 23 -5.19 -1.74 -4.17
CA GLY A 23 -5.43 -0.33 -3.90
C GLY A 23 -5.28 0.53 -5.16
N LEU A 24 -4.30 0.19 -6.02
CA LEU A 24 -4.12 0.82 -7.31
C LEU A 24 -5.34 0.56 -8.23
N ILE A 25 -5.83 -0.68 -8.28
CA ILE A 25 -7.03 -1.04 -9.05
C ILE A 25 -8.24 -0.26 -8.56
N VAL A 26 -8.43 -0.13 -7.24
CA VAL A 26 -9.51 0.69 -6.68
C VAL A 26 -9.39 2.15 -7.14
N GLY A 27 -8.19 2.72 -7.13
CA GLY A 27 -7.94 4.07 -7.65
C GLY A 27 -8.32 4.21 -9.14
N VAL A 28 -7.91 3.26 -9.97
CA VAL A 28 -8.24 3.24 -11.41
C VAL A 28 -9.75 3.11 -11.65
N VAL A 29 -10.43 2.23 -10.91
CA VAL A 29 -11.89 2.06 -11.05
C VAL A 29 -12.63 3.33 -10.63
N VAL A 30 -12.22 3.98 -9.53
CA VAL A 30 -12.82 5.26 -9.12
C VAL A 30 -12.56 6.34 -10.17
N GLN A 31 -11.38 6.33 -10.81
CA GLN A 31 -11.09 7.24 -11.91
C GLN A 31 -11.98 7.03 -13.12
N ASP A 32 -12.21 5.77 -13.51
CA ASP A 32 -13.05 5.41 -14.66
C ASP A 32 -14.54 5.74 -14.42
N VAL A 33 -15.04 5.50 -13.20
CA VAL A 33 -16.44 5.73 -12.83
C VAL A 33 -16.78 7.21 -12.66
N PHE A 34 -15.83 8.01 -12.16
CA PHE A 34 -16.05 9.43 -11.84
C PHE A 34 -15.23 10.35 -12.75
N ASP A 35 -15.07 9.95 -14.01
CA ASP A 35 -14.28 10.69 -14.98
C ASP A 35 -14.78 12.15 -15.11
N GLY A 36 -13.84 13.10 -15.13
CA GLY A 36 -14.11 14.54 -15.09
C GLY A 36 -14.32 15.16 -13.69
N MET A 37 -14.66 14.38 -12.66
CA MET A 37 -14.75 14.88 -11.27
C MET A 37 -13.46 14.65 -10.51
N ARG A 38 -12.41 15.38 -10.91
CA ARG A 38 -11.04 15.21 -10.40
C ARG A 38 -10.95 15.01 -8.88
N LEU A 39 -11.79 15.69 -8.08
CA LEU A 39 -11.69 15.68 -6.62
C LEU A 39 -12.10 14.33 -6.04
N ILE A 40 -13.09 13.69 -6.64
CA ILE A 40 -13.53 12.33 -6.29
C ILE A 40 -12.47 11.33 -6.73
N THR A 41 -11.91 11.53 -7.93
CA THR A 41 -10.82 10.70 -8.48
C THR A 41 -9.62 10.67 -7.53
N ASP A 42 -9.17 11.85 -7.10
CA ASP A 42 -8.03 12.03 -6.19
C ASP A 42 -8.27 11.35 -4.83
N VAL A 43 -9.47 11.53 -4.26
CA VAL A 43 -9.87 10.86 -3.02
C VAL A 43 -9.92 9.34 -3.22
N GLY A 44 -10.36 8.86 -4.38
CA GLY A 44 -10.37 7.45 -4.75
C GLY A 44 -8.99 6.81 -4.71
N TRP A 45 -7.99 7.49 -5.27
CA TRP A 45 -6.59 7.05 -5.24
C TRP A 45 -6.05 6.95 -3.81
N VAL A 46 -6.24 7.99 -2.99
CA VAL A 46 -5.79 8.00 -1.59
C VAL A 46 -6.51 6.93 -0.76
N ALA A 47 -7.83 6.78 -0.96
CA ALA A 47 -8.64 5.77 -0.29
C ALA A 47 -8.21 4.34 -0.68
N GLY A 48 -7.89 4.10 -1.96
CA GLY A 48 -7.38 2.82 -2.44
C GLY A 48 -6.12 2.37 -1.69
N PHE A 49 -5.14 3.26 -1.54
CA PHE A 49 -3.92 2.96 -0.78
C PHE A 49 -4.15 2.77 0.72
N LEU A 50 -5.07 3.55 1.32
CA LEU A 50 -5.48 3.36 2.71
C LEU A 50 -6.13 2.00 2.95
N ILE A 51 -7.00 1.55 2.05
CA ILE A 51 -7.64 0.23 2.12
C ILE A 51 -6.57 -0.87 2.04
N SER A 52 -5.62 -0.76 1.10
CA SER A 52 -4.48 -1.68 1.02
C SER A 52 -3.68 -1.71 2.33
N ALA A 53 -3.45 -0.57 2.97
CA ALA A 53 -2.74 -0.49 4.26
C ALA A 53 -3.44 -1.31 5.35
N VAL A 54 -4.76 -1.14 5.47
CA VAL A 54 -5.59 -1.84 6.45
C VAL A 54 -5.63 -3.34 6.16
N LEU A 55 -5.73 -3.73 4.90
CA LEU A 55 -5.68 -5.14 4.49
C LEU A 55 -4.32 -5.78 4.80
N ILE A 56 -3.21 -5.13 4.47
CA ILE A 56 -1.86 -5.62 4.78
C ILE A 56 -1.68 -5.76 6.29
N GLN A 57 -2.13 -4.78 7.08
CA GLN A 57 -2.02 -4.84 8.54
C GLN A 57 -2.89 -5.96 9.12
N SER A 58 -4.15 -6.10 8.68
CA SER A 58 -5.06 -7.12 9.19
C SER A 58 -4.59 -8.53 8.84
N VAL A 59 -4.18 -8.76 7.60
CA VAL A 59 -3.58 -10.01 7.14
C VAL A 59 -2.26 -10.27 7.88
N GLY A 60 -1.40 -9.26 7.98
CA GLY A 60 -0.12 -9.36 8.67
C GLY A 60 -0.24 -9.68 10.16
N ARG A 61 -1.23 -9.10 10.86
CA ARG A 61 -1.55 -9.41 12.27
C ARG A 61 -2.11 -10.82 12.43
N ARG A 62 -2.95 -11.29 11.49
CA ARG A 62 -3.48 -12.65 11.52
C ARG A 62 -2.37 -13.69 11.31
N LEU A 63 -1.48 -13.43 10.36
CA LEU A 63 -0.36 -14.32 10.05
C LEU A 63 0.72 -14.31 11.15
N ASN A 64 1.05 -13.15 11.71
CA ASN A 64 2.06 -13.02 12.76
C ASN A 64 1.49 -13.05 14.19
N ARG A 65 0.28 -13.58 14.40
CA ARG A 65 -0.43 -13.54 15.70
C ARG A 65 0.39 -14.14 16.85
N GLN A 66 1.19 -15.17 16.58
CA GLN A 66 1.95 -15.91 17.59
C GLN A 66 3.47 -15.72 17.49
N SER A 67 3.98 -15.24 16.36
CA SER A 67 5.42 -15.02 16.13
C SER A 67 5.62 -14.23 14.84
N ASN A 68 6.68 -13.41 14.76
CA ASN A 68 7.08 -12.66 13.57
C ASN A 68 7.72 -13.56 12.49
N ARG A 69 7.04 -14.64 12.08
CA ARG A 69 7.52 -15.58 11.06
C ARG A 69 7.28 -15.08 9.63
N HIS A 70 6.24 -14.30 9.43
CA HIS A 70 5.87 -13.78 8.12
C HIS A 70 6.42 -12.37 7.93
N THR A 71 7.60 -12.33 7.30
CA THR A 71 8.30 -11.10 6.97
C THR A 71 8.28 -10.82 5.47
N LEU A 72 8.37 -9.54 5.16
CA LEU A 72 8.81 -8.98 3.88
C LEU A 72 10.08 -8.18 4.23
N TYR A 73 11.13 -8.10 3.40
CA TYR A 73 12.41 -7.39 3.70
C TYR A 73 12.89 -7.49 5.18
N ASP A 74 12.84 -8.69 5.78
CA ASP A 74 13.13 -8.94 7.21
C ASP A 74 12.29 -8.16 8.25
N SER A 75 11.33 -7.35 7.81
CA SER A 75 10.36 -6.69 8.67
C SER A 75 9.10 -7.53 8.83
N PRO A 76 8.46 -7.56 10.01
CA PRO A 76 7.20 -8.27 10.21
C PRO A 76 6.07 -7.67 9.36
N MET A 77 5.28 -8.49 8.65
CA MET A 77 4.13 -8.02 7.84
C MET A 77 3.18 -7.09 8.62
N GLN A 78 3.01 -7.31 9.93
CA GLN A 78 2.16 -6.46 10.78
C GLN A 78 2.62 -4.99 10.87
N ASN A 79 3.91 -4.72 10.62
CA ASN A 79 4.46 -3.38 10.63
C ASN A 79 4.38 -2.70 9.25
N TYR A 80 3.98 -3.38 8.18
CA TYR A 80 4.00 -2.82 6.82
C TYR A 80 2.93 -1.78 6.50
N TRP A 81 2.10 -1.41 7.48
CA TRP A 81 1.14 -0.32 7.34
C TRP A 81 1.83 1.02 7.00
N TRP A 82 3.09 1.21 7.41
CA TRP A 82 3.88 2.40 7.05
C TRP A 82 4.10 2.53 5.54
N LEU A 83 4.31 1.43 4.82
CA LEU A 83 4.59 1.44 3.37
C LEU A 83 3.37 1.97 2.61
N ALA A 84 2.20 1.42 2.93
CA ALA A 84 0.95 1.85 2.33
C ALA A 84 0.53 3.27 2.80
N PHE A 85 0.87 3.66 4.03
CA PHE A 85 0.70 5.04 4.52
C PHE A 85 1.59 6.04 3.75
N VAL A 86 2.86 5.69 3.50
CA VAL A 86 3.76 6.50 2.67
C VAL A 86 3.25 6.59 1.24
N CYS A 87 2.75 5.50 0.65
CA CYS A 87 2.10 5.53 -0.67
C CYS A 87 0.86 6.44 -0.67
N ALA A 88 0.03 6.40 0.37
CA ALA A 88 -1.14 7.27 0.50
C ALA A 88 -0.73 8.75 0.65
N ILE A 89 0.31 9.06 1.42
CA ILE A 89 0.85 10.42 1.54
C ILE A 89 1.44 10.89 0.21
N LEU A 90 2.21 10.05 -0.48
CA LEU A 90 2.77 10.39 -1.79
C LEU A 90 1.65 10.64 -2.81
N ALA A 91 0.61 9.80 -2.82
CA ALA A 91 -0.57 10.00 -3.66
C ALA A 91 -1.26 11.32 -3.32
N ALA A 92 -1.48 11.61 -2.03
CA ALA A 92 -2.07 12.88 -1.58
C ALA A 92 -1.18 14.08 -1.94
N GLY A 93 0.15 13.96 -1.85
CA GLY A 93 1.10 14.99 -2.22
C GLY A 93 1.12 15.27 -3.74
N ILE A 94 1.07 14.22 -4.57
CA ILE A 94 0.93 14.33 -6.02
C ILE A 94 -0.40 15.00 -6.37
N VAL A 95 -1.49 14.63 -5.70
CA VAL A 95 -2.79 15.29 -5.83
C VAL A 95 -2.63 16.78 -5.49
N LEU A 96 -2.04 17.12 -4.35
CA LEU A 96 -1.89 18.51 -3.94
C LEU A 96 -1.05 19.32 -4.94
N LEU A 97 0.03 18.74 -5.45
CA LEU A 97 0.91 19.34 -6.45
C LEU A 97 0.22 19.55 -7.81
N THR A 98 -0.59 18.59 -8.25
CA THR A 98 -1.35 18.72 -9.51
C THR A 98 -2.55 19.65 -9.39
N ARG A 99 -2.96 20.00 -8.16
CA ARG A 99 -4.06 20.92 -7.85
C ARG A 99 -3.61 22.34 -7.51
N LEU A 100 -2.33 22.55 -7.21
CA LEU A 100 -1.78 23.89 -7.04
C LEU A 100 -1.68 24.54 -8.43
N PRO A 101 -2.38 25.67 -8.67
CA PRO A 101 -2.17 26.43 -9.90
C PRO A 101 -0.73 26.96 -9.88
N GLY A 102 0.06 26.54 -10.86
CA GLY A 102 1.27 27.25 -11.27
C GLY A 102 0.93 28.46 -12.13
#